data_AF-A0A399HQ40-F1
#
_entry.id   AF-A0A399HQ40-F1
#
_cell.length_a   1.000
_cell.length_b   1.000
_cell.length_c   1.000
_cell.angle_alpha   90.00
_cell.angle_beta   90.00
_cell.angle_gamma   90.00
#
_symmetry.space_group_name_H-M   'P 1'
#
loop_
_entity.id
_entity.type
_entity.pdbx_description
1 polymer ?
#
loop_
_entity_poly.entity_id
_entity_poly.type
_entity_poly.pdbx_seq_one_letter_code
_entity_poly.pdbx_strand_id
1 'polypeptide(L)'
;MVHSGQELLLPILLSCLTAIVYIEVFKPGKATASGMETRNGPQGPNITVNLRDRFCGTNNLQLSRVPLSQQPKGWSALLGVIHGEAHRALPVGTSVLVGSKQYIPISRATFMSLFAITNARPIYSYASASGYRSSYPSYCGIWNISWPIGGPCIVTLDPHDSHTEADVYPPTFKVEVDKCIEMMAGIISLGGGKKVAFPGRAKGPGPWILKEKKLGFPGAHGARHLYNMMGGKVYDVDLLELRPATSVSKEEKEKEGMVEFEIPSVGKDALPAKLFIPLKERELLAKALDNLPWNHLSWSSHRGMKDILLAFGRSLCVEKDRGLASTILKTVVKSRKQKLVDQGWDASFVEIQMADIAVSSFLAGSGNSGDMVRVVVAVAEAACGALNPYAHETTYWKNILASDDITHMHTPTEEDDPRDETNMLVGLTKYFILEWSTELDYQLYHDVPMQLLLG
;
A
#
# COMPACT_ATOMS: atom_id res chain seq x y z
N MET A 1 26.68 -21.04 -33.30
CA MET A 1 26.93 -22.44 -32.89
C MET A 1 27.74 -22.37 -31.61
N VAL A 2 27.11 -22.35 -30.44
CA VAL A 2 26.59 -23.48 -29.65
C VAL A 2 27.70 -24.16 -28.83
N HIS A 3 27.57 -23.96 -27.51
CA HIS A 3 27.95 -24.79 -26.34
C HIS A 3 29.45 -24.98 -26.02
N SER A 4 29.89 -25.02 -24.77
CA SER A 4 29.22 -25.12 -23.45
C SER A 4 30.28 -24.98 -22.36
N GLY A 5 29.94 -24.40 -21.21
CA GLY A 5 30.80 -24.53 -20.04
C GLY A 5 30.48 -23.59 -18.88
N GLN A 6 29.22 -23.55 -18.42
CA GLN A 6 28.88 -23.11 -17.07
C GLN A 6 27.40 -23.45 -16.78
N GLU A 7 27.16 -24.70 -16.37
CA GLU A 7 25.94 -25.08 -15.67
C GLU A 7 26.29 -26.04 -14.52
N LEU A 8 25.45 -25.97 -13.49
CA LEU A 8 25.29 -26.92 -12.39
C LEU A 8 26.23 -26.80 -11.19
N LEU A 9 25.94 -25.82 -10.33
CA LEU A 9 26.09 -25.96 -8.88
C LEU A 9 24.96 -25.27 -8.08
N LEU A 10 23.73 -25.26 -8.61
CA LEU A 10 22.55 -24.75 -7.89
C LEU A 10 21.24 -25.58 -8.01
N PRO A 11 21.25 -26.93 -7.92
CA PRO A 11 20.02 -27.67 -7.56
C PRO A 11 20.05 -28.41 -6.22
N ILE A 12 21.11 -28.32 -5.40
CA ILE A 12 21.25 -29.18 -4.20
C ILE A 12 20.68 -28.56 -2.89
N LEU A 13 20.20 -27.31 -2.89
CA LEU A 13 19.58 -26.69 -1.69
C LEU A 13 18.04 -26.63 -1.74
N LEU A 14 17.38 -27.31 -2.69
CA LEU A 14 15.92 -27.28 -2.85
C LEU A 14 15.20 -28.59 -2.49
N SER A 15 15.92 -29.62 -2.02
CA SER A 15 15.34 -30.94 -1.69
C SER A 15 15.31 -31.31 -0.20
N CYS A 16 15.77 -30.42 0.68
CA CYS A 16 15.59 -30.58 2.13
C CYS A 16 14.86 -29.35 2.69
N LEU A 17 13.88 -29.59 3.57
CA LEU A 17 13.04 -28.63 4.31
C LEU A 17 11.69 -28.27 3.67
N THR A 18 10.78 -29.25 3.67
CA THR A 18 9.38 -28.98 4.02
C THR A 18 9.35 -28.39 5.44
N ALA A 19 9.56 -27.08 5.56
CA ALA A 19 9.33 -26.37 6.82
C ALA A 19 7.83 -26.07 6.94
N ILE A 20 7.20 -26.67 7.92
CA ILE A 20 5.82 -26.39 8.31
C ILE A 20 5.85 -25.20 9.28
N VAL A 21 5.19 -24.10 8.91
CA VAL A 21 5.10 -22.89 9.73
C VAL A 21 3.75 -22.88 10.44
N TYR A 22 3.73 -22.59 11.74
CA TYR A 22 2.55 -22.73 12.59
C TYR A 22 1.96 -21.37 12.93
N ILE A 23 0.71 -21.08 12.53
CA ILE A 23 0.03 -19.81 12.87
C ILE A 23 -0.87 -19.94 14.11
N GLU A 24 -0.64 -19.12 15.15
CA GLU A 24 -1.51 -19.06 16.33
C GLU A 24 -2.86 -18.40 16.03
N VAL A 25 -3.95 -18.98 16.54
CA VAL A 25 -5.30 -18.42 16.43
C VAL A 25 -5.76 -17.90 17.79
N PHE A 26 -6.04 -16.60 17.90
CA PHE A 26 -6.61 -16.01 19.11
C PHE A 26 -7.97 -16.63 19.45
N LYS A 27 -8.14 -17.08 20.70
CA LYS A 27 -9.43 -17.53 21.25
C LYS A 27 -10.12 -16.35 21.94
N PRO A 28 -11.35 -15.98 21.56
CA PRO A 28 -12.16 -15.08 22.39
C PRO A 28 -12.49 -15.77 23.73
N GLY A 29 -12.48 -15.00 24.80
CA GLY A 29 -12.61 -15.46 26.19
C GLY A 29 -13.87 -16.29 26.47
N LYS A 30 -13.75 -17.18 27.47
CA LYS A 30 -14.79 -18.11 27.91
C LYS A 30 -16.02 -17.37 28.47
N ALA A 31 -17.19 -17.62 27.88
CA ALA A 31 -18.47 -17.58 28.60
C ALA A 31 -18.97 -19.01 28.80
N THR A 32 -19.41 -19.30 30.02
CA THR A 32 -19.76 -20.59 30.60
C THR A 32 -21.00 -21.25 30.00
N ALA A 33 -21.18 -22.53 30.37
CA ALA A 33 -22.02 -23.56 29.75
C ALA A 33 -23.52 -23.25 29.60
N SER A 34 -24.08 -23.54 28.42
CA SER A 34 -25.05 -24.61 28.15
C SER A 34 -25.76 -24.35 26.82
N GLY A 35 -26.16 -25.43 26.14
CA GLY A 35 -27.07 -25.37 24.99
C GLY A 35 -26.39 -25.30 23.63
N MET A 36 -26.60 -26.34 22.83
CA MET A 36 -26.25 -26.43 21.41
C MET A 36 -26.76 -25.22 20.63
N GLU A 37 -25.84 -24.37 20.17
CA GLU A 37 -26.01 -23.57 18.97
C GLU A 37 -24.74 -23.73 18.13
N THR A 38 -24.94 -23.86 16.82
CA THR A 38 -23.89 -23.90 15.80
C THR A 38 -23.03 -22.64 15.89
N ARG A 39 -21.97 -22.69 16.70
CA ARG A 39 -21.03 -21.58 16.84
C ARG A 39 -20.23 -21.47 15.55
N ASN A 40 -20.59 -20.47 14.73
CA ASN A 40 -19.71 -19.88 13.73
C ASN A 40 -18.35 -19.65 14.39
N GLY A 41 -17.31 -20.29 13.85
CA GLY A 41 -15.94 -20.08 14.32
C GLY A 41 -15.53 -18.62 14.19
N PRO A 42 -14.44 -18.19 14.85
CA PRO A 42 -13.96 -16.82 14.71
C PRO A 42 -13.63 -16.53 13.24
N GLN A 43 -14.40 -15.62 12.65
CA GLN A 43 -14.13 -15.04 11.34
C GLN A 43 -12.95 -14.07 11.49
N GLY A 44 -12.03 -14.07 10.51
CA GLY A 44 -10.97 -13.07 10.44
C GLY A 44 -11.55 -11.67 10.21
N PRO A 45 -10.69 -10.62 10.17
CA PRO A 45 -11.16 -9.28 9.84
C PRO A 45 -11.86 -9.30 8.47
N ASN A 46 -12.99 -8.61 8.36
CA ASN A 46 -13.68 -8.44 7.08
C ASN A 46 -12.86 -7.49 6.20
N ILE A 47 -12.23 -8.06 5.17
CA ILE A 47 -11.51 -7.29 4.15
C ILE A 47 -12.46 -7.09 2.97
N THR A 48 -12.78 -5.83 2.67
CA THR A 48 -13.58 -5.47 1.50
C THR A 48 -12.67 -5.37 0.28
N VAL A 49 -12.99 -6.07 -0.80
CA VAL A 49 -12.18 -6.06 -2.02
C VAL A 49 -13.08 -5.78 -3.22
N ASN A 50 -12.94 -4.59 -3.81
CA ASN A 50 -13.74 -4.12 -4.94
C ASN A 50 -13.07 -4.43 -6.29
N LEU A 51 -12.87 -5.72 -6.62
CA LEU A 51 -12.35 -6.12 -7.94
C LEU A 51 -13.48 -6.15 -9.00
N ARG A 52 -13.17 -5.74 -10.23
CA ARG A 52 -14.12 -5.70 -11.37
C ARG A 52 -14.75 -7.06 -11.71
N ASP A 53 -13.98 -8.14 -11.54
CA ASP A 53 -14.46 -9.52 -11.71
C ASP A 53 -14.77 -10.19 -10.36
N ARG A 54 -14.69 -9.41 -9.27
CA ARG A 54 -14.59 -9.88 -7.88
C ARG A 54 -13.40 -10.84 -7.71
N PHE A 55 -12.88 -11.04 -6.50
CA PHE A 55 -11.91 -12.12 -6.34
C PHE A 55 -12.72 -13.43 -6.33
N CYS A 56 -12.61 -14.22 -7.40
CA CYS A 56 -13.42 -15.44 -7.57
C CYS A 56 -14.95 -15.21 -7.46
N GLY A 57 -15.49 -14.08 -7.92
CA GLY A 57 -16.95 -13.85 -7.89
C GLY A 57 -17.53 -13.29 -6.58
N THR A 58 -16.72 -12.88 -5.58
CA THR A 58 -17.22 -12.31 -4.31
C THR A 58 -16.55 -11.00 -3.84
N ASN A 59 -17.34 -10.09 -3.24
CA ASN A 59 -16.92 -8.74 -2.79
C ASN A 59 -16.25 -8.73 -1.41
N ASN A 60 -16.54 -9.73 -0.58
CA ASN A 60 -15.96 -9.93 0.74
C ASN A 60 -15.04 -11.14 0.67
N LEU A 61 -13.80 -11.00 1.13
CA LEU A 61 -12.83 -12.08 1.07
C LEU A 61 -12.66 -12.73 2.44
N GLN A 62 -12.75 -14.06 2.44
CA GLN A 62 -12.36 -14.90 3.56
C GLN A 62 -10.99 -15.48 3.28
N LEU A 63 -10.06 -15.32 4.22
CA LEU A 63 -8.74 -15.95 4.15
C LEU A 63 -8.86 -17.40 4.63
N SER A 64 -8.54 -18.39 3.80
CA SER A 64 -8.42 -19.80 4.22
C SER A 64 -6.97 -20.25 4.29
N ARG A 65 -6.72 -21.17 5.21
CA ARG A 65 -5.38 -21.49 5.70
C ARG A 65 -4.61 -22.45 4.81
N VAL A 66 -5.16 -22.88 3.66
CA VAL A 66 -4.52 -23.81 2.70
C VAL A 66 -4.94 -23.49 1.27
N PRO A 67 -4.00 -23.51 0.29
CA PRO A 67 -4.32 -23.47 -1.13
C PRO A 67 -5.34 -24.55 -1.53
N LEU A 68 -6.51 -24.16 -2.07
CA LEU A 68 -7.56 -25.11 -2.51
C LEU A 68 -7.13 -26.05 -3.67
N SER A 69 -5.96 -25.85 -4.27
CA SER A 69 -5.41 -26.78 -5.27
C SER A 69 -4.05 -27.32 -4.83
N GLN A 70 -3.81 -28.61 -5.07
CA GLN A 70 -2.67 -29.32 -4.50
C GLN A 70 -1.31 -29.00 -5.11
N GLN A 71 -1.20 -28.23 -6.20
CA GLN A 71 0.11 -27.83 -6.73
C GLN A 71 0.10 -26.50 -7.47
N PRO A 72 0.37 -25.38 -6.79
CA PRO A 72 0.85 -24.19 -7.47
C PRO A 72 2.27 -23.84 -7.01
N LYS A 73 3.15 -23.50 -7.95
CA LYS A 73 4.49 -22.95 -7.66
C LYS A 73 4.46 -21.43 -7.72
N GLY A 74 5.21 -20.80 -6.82
CA GLY A 74 5.29 -19.35 -6.70
C GLY A 74 3.96 -18.72 -6.29
N TRP A 75 3.69 -17.57 -6.86
CA TRP A 75 2.53 -16.71 -6.61
C TRP A 75 1.14 -17.34 -6.88
N SER A 76 1.03 -18.45 -7.62
CA SER A 76 -0.25 -19.17 -7.79
C SER A 76 -0.71 -19.89 -6.51
N ALA A 77 0.19 -20.10 -5.55
CA ALA A 77 -0.13 -20.65 -4.22
C ALA A 77 -0.74 -19.59 -3.30
N LEU A 78 -0.43 -18.31 -3.52
CA LEU A 78 -1.01 -17.15 -2.85
C LEU A 78 -2.54 -17.08 -3.07
N LEU A 79 -2.97 -17.33 -4.30
CA LEU A 79 -4.37 -17.23 -4.72
C LEU A 79 -5.28 -18.33 -4.15
N GLY A 80 -4.72 -19.45 -3.68
CA GLY A 80 -5.51 -20.50 -3.06
C GLY A 80 -5.85 -20.24 -1.59
N VAL A 81 -5.40 -19.13 -1.00
CA VAL A 81 -5.51 -18.79 0.43
C VAL A 81 -6.49 -17.64 0.66
N ILE A 82 -6.86 -16.92 -0.40
CA ILE A 82 -7.85 -15.84 -0.38
C ILE A 82 -9.07 -16.37 -1.11
N HIS A 83 -10.27 -16.28 -0.55
CA HIS A 83 -11.48 -16.88 -1.15
C HIS A 83 -12.63 -15.89 -1.12
N GLY A 84 -13.46 -15.96 -2.16
CA GLY A 84 -14.80 -15.41 -2.08
C GLY A 84 -15.71 -16.27 -1.20
N GLU A 85 -16.75 -15.68 -0.62
CA GLU A 85 -17.65 -16.40 0.27
C GLU A 85 -18.33 -17.62 -0.39
N ALA A 86 -18.24 -18.73 0.35
CA ALA A 86 -18.84 -20.05 0.17
C ALA A 86 -18.26 -20.95 -0.95
N HIS A 87 -17.41 -21.90 -0.55
CA HIS A 87 -17.68 -23.33 -0.80
C HIS A 87 -16.96 -24.23 0.23
N ARG A 88 -17.74 -25.12 0.86
CA ARG A 88 -17.26 -26.21 1.74
C ARG A 88 -16.45 -27.22 0.93
N ALA A 89 -15.25 -27.55 1.41
CA ALA A 89 -14.81 -28.93 1.72
C ALA A 89 -13.34 -28.94 2.21
N LEU A 90 -13.12 -29.45 3.43
CA LEU A 90 -11.81 -29.81 4.04
C LEU A 90 -11.33 -31.17 3.49
N PRO A 91 -10.04 -31.62 3.65
CA PRO A 91 -9.08 -31.23 4.69
C PRO A 91 -7.59 -31.10 4.27
N VAL A 92 -7.03 -29.93 4.57
CA VAL A 92 -5.71 -29.75 5.21
C VAL A 92 -5.99 -28.74 6.32
N GLY A 93 -5.70 -29.08 7.58
CA GLY A 93 -6.33 -28.34 8.70
C GLY A 93 -6.28 -29.03 10.06
N THR A 94 -5.39 -30.00 10.26
CA THR A 94 -5.18 -30.55 11.60
C THR A 94 -4.39 -29.52 12.40
N SER A 95 -5.11 -28.77 13.22
CA SER A 95 -4.47 -27.86 14.15
C SER A 95 -3.56 -28.63 15.09
N VAL A 96 -2.33 -28.17 15.26
CA VAL A 96 -1.39 -28.74 16.21
C VAL A 96 -1.44 -27.92 17.49
N LEU A 97 -1.60 -28.60 18.62
CA LEU A 97 -1.47 -27.99 19.93
C LEU A 97 0.01 -27.93 20.30
N VAL A 98 0.52 -26.73 20.54
CA VAL A 98 1.85 -26.51 21.10
C VAL A 98 1.65 -25.76 22.42
N GLY A 99 1.89 -26.44 23.54
CA GLY A 99 1.50 -25.94 24.86
C GLY A 99 -0.03 -25.82 24.99
N SER A 100 -0.54 -24.64 25.38
CA SER A 100 -1.97 -24.33 25.51
C SER A 100 -2.60 -23.69 24.25
N LYS A 101 -1.79 -23.45 23.22
CA LYS A 101 -2.15 -22.67 22.03
C LYS A 101 -2.31 -23.58 20.81
N GLN A 102 -3.26 -23.21 19.95
CA GLN A 102 -3.65 -23.99 18.79
C GLN A 102 -3.10 -23.33 17.53
N TYR A 103 -2.35 -24.11 16.76
CA TYR A 103 -1.64 -23.62 15.58
C TYR A 103 -2.07 -24.33 14.31
N ILE A 104 -1.94 -23.67 13.17
CA ILE A 104 -2.24 -24.29 11.88
C ILE A 104 -1.01 -24.29 10.97
N PRO A 105 -0.64 -25.46 10.42
CA PRO A 105 0.49 -25.59 9.51
C PRO A 105 0.20 -24.89 8.17
N ILE A 106 1.09 -23.99 7.75
CA ILE A 106 1.09 -23.35 6.44
C ILE A 106 2.43 -23.57 5.72
N SER A 107 2.41 -23.48 4.38
CA SER A 107 3.63 -23.59 3.58
C SER A 107 4.47 -22.30 3.64
N ARG A 108 5.78 -22.41 3.44
CA ARG A 108 6.68 -21.25 3.27
C ARG A 108 6.18 -20.29 2.20
N ALA A 109 5.69 -20.81 1.07
CA ALA A 109 5.13 -19.97 0.00
C ALA A 109 3.93 -19.15 0.50
N THR A 110 3.05 -19.73 1.32
CA THR A 110 1.90 -19.06 1.97
C THR A 110 2.34 -18.00 2.97
N PHE A 111 3.39 -18.29 3.73
CA PHE A 111 3.92 -17.34 4.70
C PHE A 111 4.53 -16.09 4.02
N MET A 112 5.39 -16.29 3.02
CA MET A 112 6.01 -15.21 2.25
C MET A 112 5.00 -14.35 1.49
N SER A 113 3.97 -15.02 1.01
CA SER A 113 2.78 -14.48 0.38
C SER A 113 2.03 -13.49 1.28
N LEU A 114 1.75 -13.90 2.52
CA LEU A 114 1.10 -13.05 3.52
C LEU A 114 1.98 -11.84 3.87
N PHE A 115 3.29 -12.03 4.01
CA PHE A 115 4.24 -10.94 4.22
C PHE A 115 4.22 -9.91 3.09
N ALA A 116 4.15 -10.35 1.84
CA ALA A 116 4.12 -9.45 0.70
C ALA A 116 2.80 -8.68 0.60
N ILE A 117 1.64 -9.34 0.75
CA ILE A 117 0.32 -8.67 0.67
C ILE A 117 0.14 -7.69 1.82
N THR A 118 0.52 -8.11 3.03
CA THR A 118 0.40 -7.24 4.20
C THR A 118 1.51 -6.20 4.26
N ASN A 119 2.52 -6.32 3.39
CA ASN A 119 3.68 -5.47 3.36
C ASN A 119 4.42 -5.45 4.71
N ALA A 120 4.73 -6.64 5.20
CA ALA A 120 5.52 -6.81 6.42
C ALA A 120 6.94 -6.24 6.24
N ARG A 121 7.46 -5.49 7.22
CA ARG A 121 8.83 -4.95 7.25
C ARG A 121 9.56 -5.41 8.51
N PRO A 122 10.87 -5.60 8.55
CA PRO A 122 11.51 -5.94 9.83
C PRO A 122 11.38 -4.76 10.84
N ILE A 123 10.84 -4.98 12.06
CA ILE A 123 11.07 -4.06 13.20
C ILE A 123 12.39 -4.44 13.86
N TYR A 124 12.48 -5.70 14.29
CA TYR A 124 13.64 -6.23 15.00
C TYR A 124 13.77 -7.74 14.77
N SER A 125 15.00 -8.23 14.89
CA SER A 125 15.32 -9.66 14.86
C SER A 125 16.50 -9.93 15.78
N TYR A 126 16.46 -11.04 16.51
CA TYR A 126 17.61 -11.50 17.29
C TYR A 126 17.64 -13.03 17.36
N ALA A 127 18.85 -13.58 17.37
CA ALA A 127 19.11 -14.99 17.59
C ALA A 127 19.81 -15.16 18.94
N SER A 128 19.36 -16.11 19.75
CA SER A 128 19.93 -16.39 21.08
C SER A 128 19.88 -17.88 21.39
N ALA A 129 20.40 -18.28 22.55
CA ALA A 129 20.29 -19.65 23.06
C ALA A 129 18.83 -20.16 23.21
N SER A 130 17.82 -19.28 23.10
CA SER A 130 16.40 -19.66 23.11
C SER A 130 15.78 -19.81 21.70
N GLY A 131 16.56 -19.60 20.64
CA GLY A 131 16.11 -19.63 19.25
C GLY A 131 16.08 -18.26 18.57
N TYR A 132 15.62 -18.24 17.31
CA TYR A 132 15.46 -17.04 16.49
C TYR A 132 14.10 -16.38 16.76
N ARG A 133 14.07 -15.05 16.89
CA ARG A 133 12.84 -14.28 17.04
C ARG A 133 12.88 -13.00 16.21
N SER A 134 11.76 -12.65 15.61
CA SER A 134 11.62 -11.40 14.86
C SER A 134 10.18 -10.91 14.83
N SER A 135 10.02 -9.60 14.68
CA SER A 135 8.70 -8.95 14.52
C SER A 135 8.71 -8.06 13.29
N TYR A 136 7.59 -8.07 12.55
CA TYR A 136 7.40 -7.29 11.34
C TYR A 136 6.07 -6.54 11.35
N PRO A 137 6.01 -5.20 11.29
CA PRO A 137 4.76 -4.50 11.17
C PRO A 137 4.32 -4.58 9.71
N SER A 138 3.02 -4.61 9.52
CA SER A 138 2.39 -4.72 8.23
C SER A 138 1.09 -3.93 8.29
N TYR A 139 0.53 -3.63 7.13
CA TYR A 139 -0.75 -2.94 7.03
C TYR A 139 -1.88 -3.67 7.77
N CYS A 140 -1.78 -5.00 7.89
CA CYS A 140 -2.77 -5.83 8.57
C CYS A 140 -2.40 -6.17 10.01
N GLY A 141 -1.16 -5.90 10.45
CA GLY A 141 -0.69 -6.26 11.78
C GLY A 141 0.77 -6.53 11.96
N ILE A 142 1.13 -6.86 13.18
CA ILE A 142 2.47 -7.25 13.56
C ILE A 142 2.57 -8.77 13.41
N TRP A 143 3.41 -9.19 12.48
CA TRP A 143 3.81 -10.58 12.37
C TRP A 143 4.94 -10.85 13.36
N ASN A 144 4.74 -11.76 14.30
CA ASN A 144 5.82 -12.26 15.15
C ASN A 144 6.25 -13.64 14.67
N ILE A 145 7.54 -13.83 14.49
CA ILE A 145 8.15 -15.10 14.15
C ILE A 145 9.00 -15.54 15.32
N SER A 146 8.83 -16.79 15.74
CA SER A 146 9.61 -17.43 16.80
C SER A 146 9.99 -18.82 16.34
N TRP A 147 11.29 -19.12 16.30
CA TRP A 147 11.81 -20.42 15.99
C TRP A 147 12.63 -20.95 17.19
N PRO A 148 11.97 -21.57 18.17
CA PRO A 148 12.66 -22.17 19.32
C PRO A 148 13.57 -23.32 18.89
N ILE A 149 14.70 -23.48 19.57
CA ILE A 149 15.65 -24.58 19.32
C ILE A 149 14.94 -25.93 19.50
N GLY A 150 15.06 -26.81 18.51
CA GLY A 150 14.42 -28.14 18.53
C GLY A 150 12.90 -28.13 18.36
N GLY A 151 12.29 -26.96 18.15
CA GLY A 151 10.86 -26.79 17.95
C GLY A 151 10.49 -26.29 16.55
N PRO A 152 9.18 -26.26 16.24
CA PRO A 152 8.71 -25.73 14.97
C PRO A 152 8.79 -24.20 14.91
N CYS A 153 8.86 -23.65 13.70
CA CYS A 153 8.68 -22.21 13.48
C CYS A 153 7.22 -21.82 13.77
N ILE A 154 7.06 -20.92 14.74
CA ILE A 154 5.79 -20.33 15.15
C ILE A 154 5.70 -18.92 14.58
N VAL A 155 4.59 -18.64 13.91
CA VAL A 155 4.23 -17.33 13.40
C VAL A 155 2.94 -16.89 14.07
N THR A 156 2.86 -15.66 14.53
CA THR A 156 1.60 -15.06 14.97
C THR A 156 1.39 -13.79 14.18
N LEU A 157 0.14 -13.51 13.81
CA LEU A 157 -0.26 -12.19 13.33
C LEU A 157 -1.11 -11.58 14.43
N ASP A 158 -0.57 -10.56 15.07
CA ASP A 158 -1.35 -9.69 15.93
C ASP A 158 -1.90 -8.59 15.02
N PRO A 159 -3.22 -8.50 14.80
CA PRO A 159 -3.80 -7.48 13.96
C PRO A 159 -3.27 -6.10 14.35
N HIS A 160 -2.96 -5.28 13.35
CA HIS A 160 -2.66 -3.87 13.59
C HIS A 160 -3.96 -3.33 14.15
N ASP A 161 -3.91 -2.55 15.22
CA ASP A 161 -5.10 -2.09 15.95
C ASP A 161 -5.59 -3.08 17.02
N SER A 162 -4.67 -3.82 17.67
CA SER A 162 -4.93 -4.27 19.05
C SER A 162 -5.03 -3.04 19.95
N HIS A 163 -6.21 -2.41 19.94
CA HIS A 163 -6.56 -1.27 20.77
C HIS A 163 -6.39 -1.64 22.24
N THR A 164 -5.68 -0.78 22.93
CA THR A 164 -5.64 -0.72 24.38
C THR A 164 -6.53 0.41 24.87
N GLU A 165 -6.91 0.40 26.14
CA GLU A 165 -7.67 1.49 26.76
C GLU A 165 -6.92 2.84 26.75
N ALA A 166 -5.63 2.84 26.40
CA ALA A 166 -4.79 4.03 26.31
C ALA A 166 -4.78 4.69 24.93
N ASP A 167 -5.34 4.05 23.90
CA ASP A 167 -5.31 4.56 22.53
C ASP A 167 -6.37 5.65 22.29
N VAL A 168 -5.97 6.72 21.61
CA VAL A 168 -6.82 7.92 21.38
C VAL A 168 -7.59 7.89 20.06
N TYR A 169 -7.39 6.85 19.25
CA TYR A 169 -7.96 6.70 17.91
C TYR A 169 -9.14 5.69 17.89
N PRO A 170 -9.98 5.71 16.86
CA PRO A 170 -11.09 4.76 16.68
C PRO A 170 -10.62 3.31 16.62
N PRO A 171 -11.45 2.35 17.09
CA PRO A 171 -11.10 0.94 17.22
C PRO A 171 -10.82 0.22 15.89
N THR A 172 -11.28 0.79 14.78
CA THR A 172 -11.12 0.21 13.44
C THR A 172 -11.07 1.32 12.39
N PHE A 173 -10.24 1.14 11.37
CA PHE A 173 -10.23 1.98 10.17
C PHE A 173 -10.65 1.21 8.94
N LYS A 174 -11.20 1.91 7.95
CA LYS A 174 -11.46 1.33 6.63
C LYS A 174 -10.11 0.97 5.98
N VAL A 175 -10.06 -0.24 5.43
CA VAL A 175 -8.88 -0.83 4.80
C VAL A 175 -9.23 -1.24 3.36
N GLU A 176 -8.47 -0.73 2.39
CA GLU A 176 -8.64 -1.03 0.96
C GLU A 176 -7.43 -1.80 0.40
N VAL A 177 -7.42 -3.11 0.64
CA VAL A 177 -6.28 -3.98 0.30
C VAL A 177 -6.04 -4.05 -1.22
N ASP A 178 -7.09 -3.98 -2.03
CA ASP A 178 -6.98 -3.93 -3.49
C ASP A 178 -6.20 -2.70 -3.96
N LYS A 179 -6.51 -1.53 -3.39
CA LYS A 179 -5.81 -0.28 -3.68
C LYS A 179 -4.38 -0.29 -3.17
N CYS A 180 -4.14 -0.89 -2.00
CA CYS A 180 -2.79 -1.12 -1.51
C CYS A 180 -1.96 -1.96 -2.48
N ILE A 181 -2.53 -3.05 -3.01
CA ILE A 181 -1.88 -3.91 -4.01
C ILE A 181 -1.60 -3.18 -5.31
N GLU A 182 -2.57 -2.41 -5.82
CA GLU A 182 -2.37 -1.56 -7.01
C GLU A 182 -1.16 -0.64 -6.79
N MET A 183 -1.10 0.01 -5.63
CA MET A 183 -0.03 0.96 -5.30
C MET A 183 1.33 0.29 -5.08
N MET A 184 1.37 -0.90 -4.50
CA MET A 184 2.58 -1.73 -4.39
C MET A 184 3.07 -2.19 -5.77
N ALA A 185 2.15 -2.55 -6.67
CA ALA A 185 2.45 -2.89 -8.06
C ALA A 185 2.69 -1.66 -8.95
N GLY A 186 2.61 -0.45 -8.40
CA GLY A 186 2.83 0.79 -9.15
C GLY A 186 1.75 1.04 -10.18
N ILE A 187 0.50 0.70 -9.89
CA ILE A 187 -0.66 0.85 -10.76
C ILE A 187 -1.63 1.85 -10.15
N ILE A 188 -2.19 2.73 -10.98
CA ILE A 188 -3.29 3.61 -10.63
C ILE A 188 -4.45 3.37 -11.60
N SER A 189 -5.65 3.17 -11.04
CA SER A 189 -6.91 3.08 -11.78
C SER A 189 -7.45 4.48 -12.08
N LEU A 190 -7.63 4.84 -13.35
CA LEU A 190 -7.95 6.21 -13.80
C LEU A 190 -9.44 6.41 -14.14
N GLY A 191 -10.34 5.60 -13.57
CA GLY A 191 -11.75 5.57 -13.96
C GLY A 191 -11.99 5.01 -15.38
N GLY A 192 -13.24 4.70 -15.72
CA GLY A 192 -13.62 4.16 -17.03
C GLY A 192 -12.95 2.82 -17.41
N GLY A 193 -12.41 2.09 -16.42
CA GLY A 193 -11.67 0.85 -16.63
C GLY A 193 -10.23 1.01 -17.13
N LYS A 194 -9.73 2.24 -17.33
CA LYS A 194 -8.33 2.49 -17.72
C LYS A 194 -7.42 2.37 -16.50
N LYS A 195 -6.27 1.71 -16.67
CA LYS A 195 -5.21 1.58 -15.66
C LYS A 195 -3.87 1.97 -16.25
N VAL A 196 -3.04 2.63 -15.45
CA VAL A 196 -1.67 2.97 -15.80
C VAL A 196 -0.72 2.42 -14.76
N ALA A 197 0.33 1.76 -15.22
CA ALA A 197 1.44 1.31 -14.42
C ALA A 197 2.63 2.26 -14.56
N PHE A 198 3.46 2.31 -13.53
CA PHE A 198 4.63 3.16 -13.46
C PHE A 198 5.93 2.36 -13.58
N PRO A 199 7.00 2.98 -14.08
CA PRO A 199 8.28 2.31 -14.20
C PRO A 199 8.97 2.24 -12.84
N GLY A 200 9.95 1.34 -12.72
CA GLY A 200 10.87 1.33 -11.58
C GLY A 200 11.71 2.60 -11.51
N ARG A 201 12.47 2.76 -10.42
CA ARG A 201 13.42 3.88 -10.26
C ARG A 201 14.40 3.94 -11.42
N ALA A 202 14.74 5.16 -11.86
CA ALA A 202 15.64 5.38 -12.99
C ALA A 202 17.01 4.72 -12.74
N LYS A 203 17.56 4.01 -13.74
CA LYS A 203 18.80 3.24 -13.58
C LYS A 203 20.08 4.08 -13.46
N GLY A 204 19.97 5.40 -13.67
CA GLY A 204 21.08 6.35 -13.62
C GLY A 204 20.59 7.78 -13.92
N PRO A 205 21.48 8.77 -14.00
CA PRO A 205 21.13 10.19 -14.09
C PRO A 205 20.41 10.62 -15.38
N GLY A 206 20.35 9.74 -16.39
CA GLY A 206 19.63 10.00 -17.63
C GLY A 206 20.47 10.72 -18.69
N PRO A 207 19.84 11.47 -19.61
CA PRO A 207 18.44 11.90 -19.58
C PRO A 207 17.41 10.79 -19.88
N TRP A 208 16.21 10.91 -19.30
CA TRP A 208 15.09 9.98 -19.50
C TRP A 208 13.86 10.73 -19.99
N ILE A 209 13.10 10.14 -20.91
CA ILE A 209 11.80 10.66 -21.35
C ILE A 209 10.72 9.69 -20.86
N LEU A 210 9.70 10.21 -20.16
CA LEU A 210 8.54 9.44 -19.76
C LEU A 210 7.58 9.32 -20.95
N LYS A 211 7.21 8.10 -21.33
CA LYS A 211 6.25 7.85 -22.42
C LYS A 211 5.22 6.80 -22.03
N GLU A 212 3.98 7.00 -22.43
CA GLU A 212 2.93 5.99 -22.31
C GLU A 212 3.12 4.92 -23.41
N LYS A 213 3.24 3.66 -22.98
CA LYS A 213 3.18 2.47 -23.83
C LYS A 213 1.89 1.72 -23.58
N LYS A 214 1.02 1.67 -24.58
CA LYS A 214 -0.25 0.97 -24.52
C LYS A 214 -0.06 -0.52 -24.25
N LEU A 215 -0.84 -1.05 -23.31
CA LEU A 215 -0.78 -2.46 -22.88
C LEU A 215 0.66 -2.92 -22.57
N GLY A 216 1.49 -2.00 -22.08
CA GLY A 216 2.93 -2.19 -21.91
C GLY A 216 3.34 -2.87 -20.61
N PHE A 217 2.41 -3.03 -19.66
CA PHE A 217 2.70 -3.55 -18.33
C PHE A 217 3.28 -4.97 -18.28
N PRO A 218 3.03 -5.88 -19.25
CA PRO A 218 3.78 -7.13 -19.34
C PRO A 218 5.30 -6.94 -19.36
N GLY A 219 5.84 -5.76 -19.71
CA GLY A 219 7.28 -5.47 -19.64
C GLY A 219 7.83 -5.20 -18.23
N ALA A 220 6.99 -4.96 -17.22
CA ALA A 220 7.41 -4.58 -15.86
C ALA A 220 7.76 -5.80 -15.01
N HIS A 221 8.99 -6.32 -15.14
CA HIS A 221 9.39 -7.66 -14.69
C HIS A 221 9.18 -7.95 -13.18
N GLY A 222 9.10 -6.97 -12.28
CA GLY A 222 8.79 -7.20 -10.85
C GLY A 222 7.31 -6.96 -10.50
N ALA A 223 6.83 -5.76 -10.79
CA ALA A 223 5.46 -5.32 -10.48
C ALA A 223 4.36 -6.16 -11.15
N ARG A 224 4.58 -6.64 -12.38
CA ARG A 224 3.58 -7.45 -13.11
C ARG A 224 3.28 -8.76 -12.40
N HIS A 225 4.28 -9.35 -11.76
CA HIS A 225 4.08 -10.59 -11.01
C HIS A 225 3.18 -10.29 -9.81
N LEU A 226 3.45 -9.22 -9.06
CA LEU A 226 2.60 -8.79 -7.94
C LEU A 226 1.14 -8.60 -8.36
N TYR A 227 0.92 -7.90 -9.47
CA TYR A 227 -0.44 -7.62 -9.93
C TYR A 227 -1.19 -8.83 -10.46
N ASN A 228 -0.55 -9.64 -11.32
CA ASN A 228 -1.18 -10.77 -12.00
C ASN A 228 -1.81 -11.75 -11.01
N MET A 229 -1.09 -12.02 -9.94
CA MET A 229 -1.47 -13.00 -8.96
C MET A 229 -2.27 -12.44 -7.79
N MET A 230 -2.80 -11.23 -7.95
CA MET A 230 -3.96 -10.73 -7.23
C MET A 230 -5.21 -10.70 -8.12
N GLY A 231 -5.18 -11.42 -9.25
CA GLY A 231 -6.26 -11.43 -10.23
C GLY A 231 -6.24 -10.23 -11.18
N GLY A 232 -5.18 -9.42 -11.16
CA GLY A 232 -5.01 -8.28 -12.06
C GLY A 232 -4.73 -8.73 -13.49
N LYS A 233 -5.42 -8.13 -14.46
CA LYS A 233 -5.20 -8.40 -15.89
C LYS A 233 -4.03 -7.57 -16.40
N VAL A 234 -2.82 -8.14 -16.37
CA VAL A 234 -1.58 -7.44 -16.78
C VAL A 234 -1.65 -6.89 -18.20
N TYR A 235 -2.34 -7.60 -19.10
CA TYR A 235 -2.47 -7.22 -20.51
C TYR A 235 -3.44 -6.06 -20.76
N ASP A 236 -4.21 -5.63 -19.75
CA ASP A 236 -5.16 -4.52 -19.84
C ASP A 236 -4.60 -3.20 -19.27
N VAL A 237 -3.29 -3.18 -18.95
CA VAL A 237 -2.66 -2.07 -18.23
C VAL A 237 -1.61 -1.38 -19.12
N ASP A 238 -1.79 -0.07 -19.31
CA ASP A 238 -0.81 0.79 -19.97
C ASP A 238 0.41 0.97 -19.06
N LEU A 239 1.60 1.17 -19.63
CA LEU A 239 2.83 1.41 -18.86
C LEU A 239 3.40 2.78 -19.19
N LEU A 240 3.62 3.61 -18.19
CA LEU A 240 4.58 4.70 -18.27
C LEU A 240 5.99 4.10 -18.24
N GLU A 241 6.74 4.26 -19.33
CA GLU A 241 8.11 3.75 -19.43
C GLU A 241 9.12 4.89 -19.42
N LEU A 242 10.26 4.64 -18.75
CA LEU A 242 11.43 5.51 -18.84
C LEU A 242 12.22 5.11 -20.07
N ARG A 243 12.18 5.95 -21.11
CA ARG A 243 13.01 5.78 -22.30
C ARG A 243 14.33 6.54 -22.13
N PRO A 244 15.49 5.90 -22.29
CA PRO A 244 16.75 6.62 -22.27
C PRO A 244 16.83 7.55 -23.49
N ALA A 245 17.32 8.76 -23.30
CA ALA A 245 17.63 9.69 -24.38
C ALA A 245 19.13 10.02 -24.37
N THR A 246 19.69 10.35 -25.54
CA THR A 246 21.09 10.82 -25.63
C THR A 246 21.18 12.30 -25.31
N SER A 247 20.23 13.08 -25.83
CA SER A 247 20.01 14.49 -25.52
C SER A 247 18.54 14.82 -25.81
N VAL A 248 18.03 15.90 -25.23
CA VAL A 248 16.69 16.43 -25.54
C VAL A 248 16.89 17.87 -26.01
N SER A 249 16.64 18.12 -27.29
CA SER A 249 16.88 19.44 -27.90
C SER A 249 15.83 20.46 -27.45
N LYS A 250 16.15 21.76 -27.53
CA LYS A 250 15.19 22.83 -27.19
C LYS A 250 13.94 22.76 -28.08
N GLU A 251 14.14 22.51 -29.37
CA GLU A 251 13.06 22.37 -30.36
C GLU A 251 12.14 21.19 -30.03
N GLU A 252 12.69 20.05 -29.61
CA GLU A 252 11.91 18.88 -29.19
C GLU A 252 11.13 19.16 -27.90
N LYS A 253 11.75 19.84 -26.92
CA LYS A 253 11.06 20.26 -25.69
C LYS A 253 9.89 21.18 -26.00
N GLU A 254 10.09 22.19 -26.83
CA GLU A 254 9.04 23.15 -27.21
C GLU A 254 7.93 22.47 -28.02
N LYS A 255 8.28 21.63 -29.01
CA LYS A 255 7.33 20.92 -29.87
C LYS A 255 6.43 19.96 -29.11
N GLU A 256 6.96 19.23 -28.13
CA GLU A 256 6.17 18.27 -27.34
C GLU A 256 5.64 18.85 -26.02
N GLY A 257 5.92 20.13 -25.76
CA GLY A 257 5.58 20.79 -24.49
C GLY A 257 6.17 20.03 -23.30
N MET A 258 7.44 19.64 -23.37
CA MET A 258 8.09 18.88 -22.32
C MET A 258 8.47 19.77 -21.13
N VAL A 259 8.29 19.23 -19.93
CA VAL A 259 8.83 19.77 -18.69
C VAL A 259 9.94 18.87 -18.16
N GLU A 260 10.87 19.45 -17.41
CA GLU A 260 12.03 18.74 -16.84
C GLU A 260 11.92 18.70 -15.32
N PHE A 261 12.14 17.51 -14.74
CA PHE A 261 12.18 17.29 -13.29
C PHE A 261 13.38 16.43 -12.91
N GLU A 262 13.77 16.52 -11.64
CA GLU A 262 14.73 15.61 -11.03
C GLU A 262 14.00 14.55 -10.20
N ILE A 263 14.35 13.27 -10.42
CA ILE A 263 13.87 12.15 -9.62
C ILE A 263 15.06 11.33 -9.08
N PRO A 264 14.90 10.60 -7.97
CA PRO A 264 15.92 9.67 -7.51
C PRO A 264 16.32 8.63 -8.57
N SER A 265 17.60 8.26 -8.60
CA SER A 265 18.12 7.16 -9.42
C SER A 265 18.57 5.98 -8.53
N VAL A 266 18.80 4.81 -9.14
CA VAL A 266 19.20 3.60 -8.42
C VAL A 266 20.64 3.75 -7.91
N GLY A 267 20.81 3.69 -6.58
CA GLY A 267 22.10 3.74 -5.89
C GLY A 267 22.04 4.64 -4.66
N LYS A 268 22.81 4.33 -3.61
CA LYS A 268 22.72 5.03 -2.32
C LYS A 268 23.24 6.48 -2.38
N ASP A 269 24.07 6.80 -3.38
CA ASP A 269 24.69 8.11 -3.60
C ASP A 269 24.63 8.52 -5.09
N ALA A 270 23.63 7.99 -5.82
CA ALA A 270 23.52 8.23 -7.25
C ALA A 270 22.99 9.63 -7.54
N LEU A 271 23.55 10.29 -8.55
CA LEU A 271 23.08 11.59 -9.01
C LEU A 271 21.58 11.50 -9.41
N PRO A 272 20.78 12.55 -9.13
CA PRO A 272 19.39 12.59 -9.58
C PRO A 272 19.26 12.36 -11.08
N ALA A 273 18.20 11.65 -11.47
CA ALA A 273 17.87 11.44 -12.85
C ALA A 273 17.06 12.61 -13.42
N LYS A 274 17.50 13.11 -14.57
CA LYS A 274 16.76 14.10 -15.35
C LYS A 274 15.63 13.42 -16.11
N LEU A 275 14.41 13.79 -15.77
CA LEU A 275 13.19 13.26 -16.36
C LEU A 275 12.47 14.33 -17.18
N PHE A 276 12.25 14.03 -18.46
CA PHE A 276 11.46 14.83 -19.39
C PHE A 276 10.07 14.25 -19.54
N ILE A 277 9.04 15.09 -19.36
CA ILE A 277 7.64 14.67 -19.41
C ILE A 277 6.89 15.49 -20.47
N PRO A 278 6.50 14.88 -21.60
CA PRO A 278 5.65 15.54 -22.61
C PRO A 278 4.26 15.90 -22.07
N LEU A 279 3.58 16.84 -22.74
CA LEU A 279 2.24 17.32 -22.32
C LEU A 279 1.23 16.18 -22.09
N LYS A 280 1.16 15.22 -23.03
CA LYS A 280 0.25 14.07 -22.94
C LYS A 280 0.49 13.25 -21.65
N GLU A 281 1.74 13.00 -21.31
CA GLU A 281 2.08 12.26 -20.09
C GLU A 281 1.85 13.11 -18.84
N ARG A 282 2.00 14.44 -18.88
CA ARG A 282 1.62 15.33 -17.77
C ARG A 282 0.13 15.22 -17.43
N GLU A 283 -0.75 15.24 -18.43
CA GLU A 283 -2.19 15.05 -18.24
C GLU A 283 -2.50 13.69 -17.59
N LEU A 284 -1.76 12.66 -17.99
CA LEU A 284 -1.89 11.33 -17.41
C LEU A 284 -1.44 11.29 -15.94
N LEU A 285 -0.36 11.99 -15.59
CA LEU A 285 0.11 12.11 -14.21
C LEU A 285 -0.85 12.92 -13.33
N ALA A 286 -1.40 14.03 -13.83
CA ALA A 286 -2.42 14.79 -13.12
C ALA A 286 -3.66 13.94 -12.85
N LYS A 287 -4.12 13.19 -13.87
CA LYS A 287 -5.21 12.23 -13.70
C LYS A 287 -4.88 11.13 -12.70
N ALA A 288 -3.63 10.66 -12.67
CA ALA A 288 -3.20 9.66 -11.71
C ALA A 288 -3.20 10.19 -10.27
N LEU A 289 -2.74 11.42 -10.04
CA LEU A 289 -2.81 12.08 -8.74
C LEU A 289 -4.27 12.26 -8.27
N ASP A 290 -5.16 12.66 -9.17
CA ASP A 290 -6.59 12.78 -8.88
C ASP A 290 -7.26 11.45 -8.46
N ASN A 291 -6.70 10.35 -8.95
CA ASN A 291 -7.20 8.99 -8.73
C ASN A 291 -6.38 8.22 -7.68
N LEU A 292 -5.50 8.89 -6.93
CA LEU A 292 -4.86 8.27 -5.78
C LEU A 292 -5.94 7.77 -4.80
N PRO A 293 -5.84 6.53 -4.30
CA PRO A 293 -6.84 6.03 -3.36
C PRO A 293 -6.88 6.80 -2.03
N TRP A 294 -8.02 6.75 -1.35
CA TRP A 294 -8.23 7.40 -0.06
C TRP A 294 -8.06 6.39 1.06
N ASN A 295 -7.23 6.67 2.06
CA ASN A 295 -6.95 5.71 3.12
C ASN A 295 -6.42 6.36 4.40
N HIS A 296 -6.71 5.77 5.57
CA HIS A 296 -6.25 6.25 6.87
C HIS A 296 -4.82 5.82 7.22
N LEU A 297 -4.19 4.97 6.43
CA LEU A 297 -2.83 4.47 6.67
C LEU A 297 -1.90 4.85 5.52
N SER A 298 -0.64 5.09 5.84
CA SER A 298 0.42 5.15 4.84
C SER A 298 0.53 3.82 4.11
N TRP A 299 0.87 3.85 2.81
CA TRP A 299 1.04 2.64 2.02
C TRP A 299 2.49 2.23 1.92
N SER A 300 2.73 0.96 1.57
CA SER A 300 3.91 0.72 0.75
C SER A 300 3.61 0.96 -0.70
N SER A 301 4.56 1.64 -1.32
CA SER A 301 4.41 2.16 -2.66
C SER A 301 5.55 1.68 -3.56
N HIS A 302 5.21 1.48 -4.82
CA HIS A 302 6.19 1.25 -5.87
C HIS A 302 7.13 2.47 -5.98
N ARG A 303 8.44 2.25 -5.77
CA ARG A 303 9.44 3.32 -5.65
C ARG A 303 9.39 4.33 -6.79
N GLY A 304 9.47 3.87 -8.03
CA GLY A 304 9.46 4.77 -9.20
C GLY A 304 8.12 5.49 -9.41
N MET A 305 7.00 4.91 -8.96
CA MET A 305 5.70 5.60 -9.00
C MET A 305 5.70 6.77 -8.00
N LYS A 306 6.11 6.50 -6.75
CA LYS A 306 6.23 7.50 -5.70
C LYS A 306 7.16 8.64 -6.15
N ASP A 307 8.36 8.30 -6.62
CA ASP A 307 9.37 9.26 -7.09
C ASP A 307 8.81 10.21 -8.15
N ILE A 308 8.15 9.66 -9.20
CA ILE A 308 7.61 10.44 -10.32
C ILE A 308 6.44 11.31 -9.89
N LEU A 309 5.48 10.75 -9.14
CA LEU A 309 4.28 11.48 -8.73
C LEU A 309 4.60 12.59 -7.72
N LEU A 310 5.56 12.37 -6.82
CA LEU A 310 6.00 13.42 -5.89
C LEU A 310 6.76 14.55 -6.60
N ALA A 311 7.64 14.22 -7.55
CA ALA A 311 8.32 15.25 -8.33
C ALA A 311 7.33 16.06 -9.17
N PHE A 312 6.38 15.38 -9.82
CA PHE A 312 5.34 16.03 -10.62
C PHE A 312 4.41 16.90 -9.76
N GLY A 313 3.90 16.37 -8.65
CA GLY A 313 3.04 17.11 -7.73
C GLY A 313 3.72 18.40 -7.25
N ARG A 314 4.93 18.30 -6.67
CA ARG A 314 5.71 19.47 -6.21
C ARG A 314 5.88 20.57 -7.26
N SER A 315 6.04 20.18 -8.52
CA SER A 315 6.20 21.14 -9.62
C SER A 315 4.96 21.99 -9.90
N LEU A 316 3.77 21.51 -9.51
CA LEU A 316 2.48 22.17 -9.71
C LEU A 316 2.05 23.03 -8.50
N CYS A 317 3.00 23.52 -7.70
CA CYS A 317 2.78 24.47 -6.59
C CYS A 317 1.99 23.98 -5.36
N VAL A 318 2.14 22.69 -4.97
CA VAL A 318 1.57 22.10 -3.73
C VAL A 318 1.83 22.94 -2.47
N GLU A 319 2.98 23.60 -2.37
CA GLU A 319 3.38 24.37 -1.19
C GLU A 319 2.46 25.57 -0.90
N LYS A 320 1.87 26.19 -1.94
CA LYS A 320 0.96 27.33 -1.76
C LYS A 320 -0.37 26.86 -1.15
N ASP A 321 -0.97 25.84 -1.74
CA ASP A 321 -2.27 25.32 -1.32
C ASP A 321 -2.19 24.52 -0.01
N ARG A 322 -1.00 24.03 0.36
CA ARG A 322 -0.77 23.39 1.67
C ARG A 322 -1.10 24.30 2.85
N GLY A 323 -0.73 25.58 2.76
CA GLY A 323 -1.02 26.54 3.83
C GLY A 323 -2.51 26.70 4.05
N LEU A 324 -3.27 26.83 2.96
CA LEU A 324 -4.72 26.90 3.00
C LEU A 324 -5.35 25.61 3.53
N ALA A 325 -4.97 24.45 3.00
CA ALA A 325 -5.45 23.15 3.46
C ALA A 325 -5.19 22.93 4.96
N SER A 326 -4.02 23.35 5.47
CA SER A 326 -3.71 23.27 6.91
C SER A 326 -4.64 24.14 7.77
N THR A 327 -5.02 25.32 7.26
CA THR A 327 -5.97 26.22 7.92
C THR A 327 -7.38 25.61 7.95
N ILE A 328 -7.79 24.97 6.86
CA ILE A 328 -9.05 24.22 6.79
C ILE A 328 -9.05 23.08 7.82
N LEU A 329 -8.00 22.24 7.85
CA LEU A 329 -7.86 21.14 8.82
C LEU A 329 -8.00 21.65 10.27
N LYS A 330 -7.29 22.73 10.62
CA LYS A 330 -7.37 23.35 11.96
C LYS A 330 -8.78 23.83 12.30
N THR A 331 -9.46 24.43 11.34
CA THR A 331 -10.83 24.97 11.51
C THR A 331 -11.85 23.84 11.65
N VAL A 332 -11.67 22.75 10.91
CA VAL A 332 -12.55 21.57 10.96
C VAL A 332 -12.49 20.89 12.32
N VAL A 333 -11.30 20.70 12.91
CA VAL A 333 -11.20 20.15 14.27
C VAL A 333 -11.98 21.01 15.25
N LYS A 334 -11.87 22.34 15.17
CA LYS A 334 -12.59 23.25 16.09
C LYS A 334 -14.11 23.24 15.89
N SER A 335 -14.57 23.21 14.65
CA SER A 335 -15.99 23.36 14.29
C SER A 335 -16.76 22.04 14.25
N ARG A 336 -16.08 20.90 14.06
CA ARG A 336 -16.69 19.57 13.89
C ARG A 336 -16.21 18.54 14.92
N LYS A 337 -15.85 18.98 16.12
CA LYS A 337 -15.40 18.14 17.24
C LYS A 337 -16.30 16.93 17.49
N GLN A 338 -17.61 17.16 17.58
CA GLN A 338 -18.58 16.11 17.87
C GLN A 338 -18.54 15.01 16.80
N LYS A 339 -18.39 15.35 15.52
CA LYS A 339 -18.28 14.37 14.44
C LYS A 339 -17.06 13.46 14.59
N LEU A 340 -15.92 14.01 15.05
CA LEU A 340 -14.70 13.23 15.30
C LEU A 340 -14.88 12.33 16.54
N VAL A 341 -15.51 12.83 17.59
CA VAL A 341 -15.85 12.01 18.77
C VAL A 341 -16.83 10.88 18.42
N ASP A 342 -17.84 11.16 17.60
CA ASP A 342 -18.81 10.17 17.13
C ASP A 342 -18.17 9.10 16.23
N GLN A 343 -17.03 9.40 15.59
CA GLN A 343 -16.21 8.43 14.85
C GLN A 343 -15.38 7.53 15.78
N GLY A 344 -15.37 7.78 17.10
CA GLY A 344 -14.67 6.98 18.10
C GLY A 344 -13.31 7.54 18.52
N TRP A 345 -12.97 8.79 18.17
CA TRP A 345 -11.77 9.45 18.68
C TRP A 345 -11.96 9.89 20.14
N ASP A 346 -10.89 9.84 20.93
CA ASP A 346 -10.90 10.34 22.31
C ASP A 346 -11.22 11.84 22.36
N ALA A 347 -12.16 12.23 23.22
CA ALA A 347 -12.64 13.60 23.29
C ALA A 347 -11.58 14.59 23.77
N SER A 348 -10.71 14.18 24.71
CA SER A 348 -9.63 15.03 25.21
C SER A 348 -8.57 15.26 24.13
N PHE A 349 -8.23 14.21 23.38
CA PHE A 349 -7.33 14.28 22.25
C PHE A 349 -7.85 15.21 21.14
N VAL A 350 -9.13 15.09 20.77
CA VAL A 350 -9.78 15.98 19.78
C VAL A 350 -9.74 17.44 20.24
N GLU A 351 -10.01 17.70 21.53
CA GLU A 351 -10.06 19.05 22.08
C GLU A 351 -8.68 19.72 22.14
N ILE A 352 -7.64 18.97 22.54
CA ILE A 352 -6.35 19.55 22.95
C ILE A 352 -5.28 19.41 21.85
N GLN A 353 -5.17 18.27 21.18
CA GLN A 353 -3.97 17.91 20.41
C GLN A 353 -4.21 17.70 18.92
N MET A 354 -5.38 17.17 18.54
CA MET A 354 -5.63 16.70 17.18
C MET A 354 -5.40 17.77 16.11
N ALA A 355 -5.79 19.02 16.37
CA ALA A 355 -5.62 20.12 15.41
C ALA A 355 -4.14 20.41 15.10
N ASP A 356 -3.30 20.48 16.13
CA ASP A 356 -1.88 20.79 15.95
C ASP A 356 -1.12 19.61 15.35
N ILE A 357 -1.51 18.38 15.68
CA ILE A 357 -0.97 17.17 15.02
C ILE A 357 -1.34 17.13 13.54
N ALA A 358 -2.60 17.40 13.19
CA ALA A 358 -3.05 17.42 11.80
C ALA A 358 -2.27 18.46 10.98
N VAL A 359 -2.15 19.69 11.49
CA VAL A 359 -1.44 20.79 10.82
C VAL A 359 0.04 20.49 10.67
N SER A 360 0.72 20.14 11.77
CA SER A 360 2.17 19.91 11.76
C SER A 360 2.56 18.74 10.85
N SER A 361 1.78 17.65 10.89
CA SER A 361 2.01 16.50 10.02
C SER A 361 1.82 16.86 8.55
N PHE A 362 0.73 17.55 8.22
CA PHE A 362 0.41 17.93 6.84
C PHE A 362 1.47 18.85 6.22
N LEU A 363 2.01 19.78 7.02
CA LEU A 363 3.04 20.72 6.60
C LEU A 363 4.46 20.13 6.58
N ALA A 364 4.71 18.98 7.22
CA ALA A 364 6.04 18.39 7.28
C ALA A 364 6.60 17.93 5.92
N GLY A 365 5.72 17.70 4.92
CA GLY A 365 6.09 17.29 3.55
C GLY A 365 6.74 15.89 3.43
N SER A 366 6.99 15.22 4.55
CA SER A 366 7.48 13.84 4.65
C SER A 366 7.28 13.30 6.06
N GLY A 367 7.22 11.98 6.20
CA GLY A 367 7.13 11.30 7.49
C GLY A 367 6.99 9.79 7.32
N ASN A 368 6.91 9.07 8.44
CA ASN A 368 6.82 7.61 8.46
C ASN A 368 5.84 7.06 9.52
N SER A 369 5.03 7.90 10.15
CA SER A 369 4.05 7.48 11.15
C SER A 369 2.67 7.31 10.52
N GLY A 370 2.09 6.11 10.65
CA GLY A 370 0.71 5.83 10.26
C GLY A 370 -0.30 6.59 11.11
N ASP A 371 0.00 6.86 12.38
CA ASP A 371 -0.92 7.55 13.30
C ASP A 371 -1.18 8.99 12.89
N MET A 372 -0.12 9.68 12.44
CA MET A 372 -0.24 11.03 11.89
C MET A 372 -1.10 11.05 10.63
N VAL A 373 -0.99 10.01 9.78
CA VAL A 373 -1.84 9.86 8.59
C VAL A 373 -3.30 9.68 8.99
N ARG A 374 -3.59 8.85 9.99
CA ARG A 374 -4.96 8.63 10.50
C ARG A 374 -5.61 9.94 10.93
N VAL A 375 -4.87 10.75 11.70
CA VAL A 375 -5.35 12.05 12.19
C VAL A 375 -5.69 12.99 11.04
N VAL A 376 -4.74 13.21 10.11
CA VAL A 376 -4.96 14.11 8.97
C VAL A 376 -6.16 13.67 8.13
N VAL A 377 -6.23 12.38 7.82
CA VAL A 377 -7.29 11.82 6.97
C VAL A 377 -8.64 11.92 7.67
N ALA A 378 -8.74 11.61 8.96
CA ALA A 378 -9.99 11.72 9.71
C ALA A 378 -10.50 13.17 9.77
N VAL A 379 -9.61 14.15 9.96
CA VAL A 379 -9.97 15.57 9.93
C VAL A 379 -10.43 15.99 8.53
N ALA A 380 -9.75 15.54 7.47
CA ALA A 380 -10.18 15.81 6.11
C ALA A 380 -11.55 15.16 5.78
N GLU A 381 -11.82 13.94 6.25
CA GLU A 381 -13.14 13.31 6.13
C GLU A 381 -14.21 14.07 6.93
N ALA A 382 -13.86 14.56 8.12
CA ALA A 382 -14.74 15.38 8.92
C ALA A 382 -15.16 16.63 8.12
N ALA A 383 -14.25 17.24 7.35
CA ALA A 383 -14.50 18.37 6.45
C ALA A 383 -15.46 18.02 5.31
N CYS A 384 -15.27 16.85 4.67
CA CYS A 384 -15.98 16.44 3.46
C CYS A 384 -17.45 16.01 3.64
N GLY A 385 -17.94 15.84 4.88
CA GLY A 385 -19.32 15.37 5.13
C GLY A 385 -19.45 13.84 5.21
N ALA A 386 -20.65 13.28 4.96
CA ALA A 386 -20.87 11.84 4.96
C ALA A 386 -20.21 11.23 3.71
N LEU A 387 -19.23 10.33 3.92
CA LEU A 387 -18.44 9.55 2.96
C LEU A 387 -18.80 9.82 1.49
N ASN A 388 -18.11 10.82 0.94
CA ASN A 388 -18.30 11.23 -0.42
C ASN A 388 -17.89 10.09 -1.38
N PRO A 389 -18.76 9.62 -2.31
CA PRO A 389 -18.38 8.67 -3.37
C PRO A 389 -17.22 9.17 -4.25
N TYR A 390 -16.88 10.47 -4.19
CA TYR A 390 -15.73 11.10 -4.86
C TYR A 390 -14.41 11.03 -4.05
N ALA A 391 -14.35 10.37 -2.89
CA ALA A 391 -13.09 10.22 -2.14
C ALA A 391 -11.97 9.58 -2.98
N HIS A 392 -12.31 8.77 -4.01
CA HIS A 392 -11.33 8.13 -4.88
C HIS A 392 -11.01 8.90 -6.17
N GLU A 393 -11.80 9.90 -6.57
CA GLU A 393 -11.58 10.69 -7.78
C GLU A 393 -11.80 12.19 -7.51
N THR A 394 -10.73 12.96 -7.63
CA THR A 394 -10.77 14.44 -7.58
C THR A 394 -10.60 15.02 -8.98
N THR A 395 -10.73 16.34 -9.09
CA THR A 395 -10.36 17.10 -10.32
C THR A 395 -9.28 18.15 -10.08
N TYR A 396 -8.80 18.26 -8.84
CA TYR A 396 -7.85 19.26 -8.39
C TYR A 396 -6.58 19.32 -9.25
N TRP A 397 -5.93 18.17 -9.48
CA TRP A 397 -4.64 18.15 -10.18
C TRP A 397 -4.76 18.48 -11.66
N LYS A 398 -5.84 18.03 -12.31
CA LYS A 398 -6.15 18.43 -13.69
C LYS A 398 -6.46 19.90 -13.80
N ASN A 399 -7.23 20.46 -12.85
CA ASN A 399 -7.59 21.87 -12.88
C ASN A 399 -6.36 22.77 -12.75
N ILE A 400 -5.42 22.43 -11.85
CA ILE A 400 -4.14 23.14 -11.75
C ILE A 400 -3.32 23.03 -13.03
N LEU A 401 -3.25 21.85 -13.63
CA LEU A 401 -2.51 21.67 -14.88
C LEU A 401 -3.11 22.49 -16.04
N ALA A 402 -4.45 22.66 -16.05
CA ALA A 402 -5.17 23.41 -17.07
C ALA A 402 -5.19 24.92 -16.83
N SER A 403 -5.01 25.39 -15.59
CA SER A 403 -4.82 26.80 -15.32
C SER A 403 -3.44 27.24 -15.84
N ASP A 404 -3.42 28.18 -16.79
CA ASP A 404 -2.20 28.85 -17.28
C ASP A 404 -1.46 29.65 -16.18
N ASP A 405 -2.00 29.64 -14.96
CA ASP A 405 -1.63 30.51 -13.87
C ASP A 405 -1.09 29.71 -12.67
N ILE A 406 0.11 29.14 -12.85
CA ILE A 406 0.90 28.50 -11.78
C ILE A 406 1.34 29.56 -10.73
N THR A 407 1.05 30.84 -10.97
CA THR A 407 1.55 31.98 -10.21
C THR A 407 0.54 32.63 -9.27
N HIS A 408 -0.75 32.64 -9.56
CA HIS A 408 -1.71 33.39 -8.74
C HIS A 408 -2.09 32.67 -7.45
N MET A 409 -1.93 33.39 -6.33
CA MET A 409 -2.47 33.00 -5.03
C MET A 409 -3.99 33.00 -5.12
N HIS A 410 -4.62 31.82 -5.02
CA HIS A 410 -6.03 31.77 -4.70
C HIS A 410 -6.17 32.14 -3.21
N THR A 411 -6.60 33.36 -2.96
CA THR A 411 -6.96 33.81 -1.61
C THR A 411 -8.45 33.54 -1.49
N PRO A 412 -8.90 32.63 -0.61
CA PRO A 412 -10.31 32.30 -0.51
C PRO A 412 -11.12 33.56 -0.21
N THR A 413 -12.13 33.81 -1.04
CA THR A 413 -13.15 34.84 -0.86
C THR A 413 -14.44 34.17 -0.41
N GLU A 414 -15.37 34.92 0.19
CA GLU A 414 -16.68 34.39 0.61
C GLU A 414 -17.54 33.87 -0.58
N GLU A 415 -17.10 34.11 -1.83
CA GLU A 415 -17.77 33.68 -3.06
C GLU A 415 -17.23 32.35 -3.63
N ASP A 416 -16.15 31.79 -3.07
CA ASP A 416 -15.56 30.55 -3.59
C ASP A 416 -16.45 29.33 -3.32
N ASP A 417 -16.57 28.44 -4.31
CA ASP A 417 -17.40 27.25 -4.20
C ASP A 417 -16.80 26.32 -3.12
N PRO A 418 -17.53 26.02 -2.02
CA PRO A 418 -17.04 25.10 -0.98
C PRO A 418 -16.67 23.71 -1.51
N ARG A 419 -17.18 23.34 -2.70
CA ARG A 419 -16.82 22.10 -3.40
C ARG A 419 -15.40 22.14 -3.95
N ASP A 420 -14.88 23.29 -4.34
CA ASP A 420 -13.51 23.45 -4.85
C ASP A 420 -12.48 23.36 -3.72
N GLU A 421 -12.75 23.99 -2.57
CA GLU A 421 -11.91 23.84 -1.37
C GLU A 421 -11.87 22.38 -0.88
N THR A 422 -13.02 21.71 -0.89
CA THR A 422 -13.12 20.29 -0.51
C THR A 422 -12.34 19.41 -1.49
N ASN A 423 -12.45 19.67 -2.80
CA ASN A 423 -11.75 18.92 -3.84
C ASN A 423 -10.22 19.10 -3.73
N MET A 424 -9.76 20.33 -3.48
CA MET A 424 -8.36 20.62 -3.17
C MET A 424 -7.89 19.88 -1.92
N LEU A 425 -8.64 19.97 -0.80
CA LEU A 425 -8.27 19.31 0.45
C LEU A 425 -8.13 17.80 0.27
N VAL A 426 -9.07 17.17 -0.44
CA VAL A 426 -9.00 15.73 -0.74
C VAL A 426 -7.80 15.41 -1.63
N GLY A 427 -7.58 16.16 -2.71
CA GLY A 427 -6.46 15.97 -3.63
C GLY A 427 -5.09 16.08 -2.93
N LEU A 428 -4.93 17.06 -2.05
CA LEU A 428 -3.73 17.27 -1.27
C LEU A 428 -3.57 16.24 -0.14
N THR A 429 -4.66 15.80 0.49
CA THR A 429 -4.62 14.74 1.52
C THR A 429 -4.15 13.42 0.92
N LYS A 430 -4.63 13.06 -0.29
CA LYS A 430 -4.13 11.88 -1.02
C LYS A 430 -2.63 11.98 -1.34
N TYR A 431 -2.20 13.17 -1.73
CA TYR A 431 -0.79 13.43 -1.99
C TYR A 431 0.07 13.35 -0.72
N PHE A 432 -0.43 13.87 0.40
CA PHE A 432 0.17 13.71 1.73
C PHE A 432 0.28 12.22 2.12
N ILE A 433 -0.75 11.38 1.87
CA ILE A 433 -0.66 9.93 2.10
C ILE A 433 0.48 9.32 1.27
N LEU A 434 0.65 9.73 0.01
CA LEU A 434 1.75 9.27 -0.85
C LEU A 434 3.12 9.70 -0.31
N GLU A 435 3.26 10.92 0.22
CA GLU A 435 4.50 11.40 0.83
C GLU A 435 4.92 10.55 2.03
N TRP A 436 3.96 10.26 2.90
CA TRP A 436 4.12 9.48 4.13
C TRP A 436 4.12 7.97 3.91
N SER A 437 3.87 7.53 2.67
CA SER A 437 3.97 6.13 2.27
C SER A 437 5.42 5.65 2.30
N THR A 438 5.64 4.42 2.74
CA THR A 438 6.95 3.78 2.73
C THR A 438 7.25 3.17 1.37
N GLU A 439 8.53 2.98 1.06
CA GLU A 439 8.92 2.25 -0.15
C GLU A 439 8.67 0.75 0.03
N LEU A 440 8.17 0.09 -1.02
CA LEU A 440 8.14 -1.37 -1.05
C LEU A 440 9.57 -1.94 -1.08
N ASP A 441 9.91 -2.75 -0.09
CA ASP A 441 11.13 -3.54 -0.10
C ASP A 441 10.90 -4.88 -0.79
N TYR A 442 11.25 -4.91 -2.08
CA TYR A 442 11.22 -6.12 -2.88
C TYR A 442 12.29 -7.13 -2.45
N GLN A 443 13.21 -6.82 -1.55
CA GLN A 443 14.16 -7.83 -1.04
C GLN A 443 13.60 -8.64 0.14
N LEU A 444 12.48 -8.20 0.74
CA LEU A 444 11.84 -8.91 1.86
C LEU A 444 11.66 -10.41 1.59
N TYR A 445 11.30 -10.79 0.37
CA TYR A 445 11.05 -12.19 0.05
C TYR A 445 12.31 -13.04 -0.13
N HIS A 446 13.47 -12.41 -0.28
CA HIS A 446 14.78 -13.04 -0.24
C HIS A 446 15.34 -13.04 1.19
N ASP A 447 15.20 -11.93 1.90
CA ASP A 447 15.81 -11.72 3.20
C ASP A 447 15.16 -12.57 4.29
N VAL A 448 13.83 -12.59 4.37
CA VAL A 448 13.12 -13.33 5.43
C VAL A 448 13.48 -14.82 5.40
N PRO A 449 13.44 -15.52 4.25
CA PRO A 449 13.86 -16.91 4.26
C PRO A 449 15.33 -17.14 4.56
N MET A 450 16.22 -16.23 4.13
CA MET A 450 17.65 -16.35 4.42
C MET A 450 17.92 -16.15 5.92
N GLN A 451 17.29 -15.16 6.54
CA GLN A 451 17.35 -14.93 7.98
C GLN A 451 16.78 -16.11 8.77
N LEU A 452 15.69 -16.72 8.30
CA LEU A 452 15.08 -17.88 8.96
C LEU A 452 15.92 -19.16 8.82
N LEU A 453 16.68 -19.32 7.73
CA LEU A 453 17.44 -20.54 7.46
C LEU A 453 18.87 -20.52 7.99
N LEU A 454 19.47 -19.33 8.06
CA LEU A 454 20.90 -19.16 8.40
C LEU A 454 21.14 -18.39 9.70
N GLY A 455 20.07 -17.86 10.32
CA GLY A 455 20.11 -17.05 11.53
C GLY A 455 19.99 -17.85 12.83
#